data_AF-A0A3M1J5K3-F1
#
_entry.id   AF-A0A3M1J5K3-F1
#
_cell.length_a   1.000
_cell.length_b   1.000
_cell.length_c   1.000
_cell.angle_alpha   90.00
_cell.angle_beta   90.00
_cell.angle_gamma   90.00
#
_symmetry.space_group_name_H-M   'P 1'
#
loop_
_entity.id
_entity.type
_entity.pdbx_description
1 polymer ?
#
loop_
_entity_poly.entity_id
_entity_poly.type
_entity_poly.pdbx_seq_one_letter_code
_entity_poly.pdbx_strand_id
1 'polypeptide(L)'
;MSSTCPNCGSGSFGERRGDYRFEPPANIPGGVMLVKSATWEECENCGEQILPPELGRRLNELRYSRLGLLPPARIREIRETAGLTQEQMAQRLGVGAKTYTRWESGRSVHNKSSDNLIRLMDQAPDVLSRIEAQRAPERPQVFAKYFQTLGRHGTGTSTLAMAAHEGVVDAPTVKRIREQLRAYIGTKRPREAVESGLQAEFLELEASELAEYLLSETGQDNDEPTNPAPLLDYLKLTLVVLNLESMAPKGKHHARGMLLYDDRIVGVHENLKPQRARFTTLHEIGHFVLPHHQSRLYYLCNEQDLSFAATNTLEREANAFAAELLFKGDRFTRHANECEISAESIKTLALRYDASFEATARRFVERNARACMLAVFRPAGDASLVDVRQKNRWVFMYPVASAEFRTKFFERLKGSVPDDVAAQVARPGRDVADSVDVETTITSASGAEHDMRFEYFSNGYRVFALIQPA
;
A
#
# COMPACT_ATOMS: atom_id res chain seq x y z
N MET A 1 -50.60 4.87 -7.46
CA MET A 1 -50.14 3.69 -8.22
C MET A 1 -51.38 2.93 -8.62
N SER A 2 -51.49 2.51 -9.89
CA SER A 2 -52.68 1.81 -10.39
C SER A 2 -52.95 0.57 -9.52
N SER A 3 -54.16 0.43 -8.97
CA SER A 3 -54.60 -0.72 -8.17
C SER A 3 -54.89 -1.97 -9.01
N THR A 4 -54.63 -1.89 -10.31
CA THR A 4 -54.91 -2.92 -11.30
C THR A 4 -53.63 -3.53 -11.83
N CYS A 5 -53.63 -4.86 -11.98
CA CYS A 5 -52.52 -5.62 -12.54
C CYS A 5 -52.13 -5.11 -13.94
N PRO A 6 -50.84 -4.81 -14.20
CA PRO A 6 -50.38 -4.31 -15.50
C PRO A 6 -50.44 -5.36 -16.62
N ASN A 7 -50.58 -6.65 -16.28
CA ASN A 7 -50.64 -7.73 -17.26
C ASN A 7 -52.09 -8.02 -17.72
N CYS A 8 -53.04 -8.18 -16.79
CA CYS A 8 -54.43 -8.51 -17.13
C CYS A 8 -55.43 -7.34 -17.06
N GLY A 9 -55.01 -6.18 -16.55
CA GLY A 9 -55.82 -4.96 -16.49
C GLY A 9 -56.95 -4.95 -15.45
N SER A 10 -57.24 -6.07 -14.79
CA SER A 10 -58.42 -6.23 -13.92
C SER A 10 -58.18 -6.89 -12.56
N GLY A 11 -57.00 -7.47 -12.31
CA GLY A 11 -56.70 -8.18 -11.05
C GLY A 11 -56.11 -7.30 -9.94
N SER A 12 -56.43 -7.64 -8.69
CA SER A 12 -55.80 -7.16 -7.45
C SER A 12 -54.57 -7.99 -7.08
N PHE A 13 -53.61 -7.39 -6.38
CA PHE A 13 -52.44 -8.08 -5.83
C PHE A 13 -52.67 -8.48 -4.37
N GLY A 14 -52.43 -9.74 -4.06
CA GLY A 14 -52.40 -10.26 -2.69
C GLY A 14 -50.98 -10.60 -2.24
N GLU A 15 -50.64 -10.29 -0.99
CA GLU A 15 -49.34 -10.67 -0.41
C GLU A 15 -49.26 -12.20 -0.25
N ARG A 16 -48.11 -12.76 -0.60
CA ARG A 16 -47.72 -14.15 -0.41
C ARG A 16 -46.49 -14.22 0.47
N ARG A 17 -46.40 -15.27 1.29
CA ARG A 17 -45.23 -15.55 2.13
C ARG A 17 -44.87 -17.03 2.05
N GLY A 18 -43.60 -17.35 1.90
CA GLY A 18 -43.14 -18.73 1.84
C GLY A 18 -41.78 -18.88 1.19
N ASP A 19 -41.46 -20.10 0.77
CA ASP A 19 -40.22 -20.39 0.05
C ASP A 19 -40.40 -20.10 -1.43
N TYR A 20 -39.79 -19.01 -1.91
CA TYR A 20 -39.89 -18.58 -3.29
C TYR A 20 -38.98 -19.43 -4.18
N ARG A 21 -39.55 -19.96 -5.26
CA ARG A 21 -38.85 -20.82 -6.23
C ARG A 21 -38.80 -20.10 -7.57
N PHE A 22 -37.62 -19.97 -8.14
CA PHE A 22 -37.40 -19.34 -9.44
C PHE A 22 -36.60 -20.28 -10.33
N GLU A 23 -37.09 -20.55 -11.53
CA GLU A 23 -36.37 -21.30 -12.55
C GLU A 23 -35.58 -20.32 -13.42
N PRO A 24 -34.25 -20.22 -13.22
CA PRO A 24 -33.47 -19.30 -14.02
C PRO A 24 -33.29 -19.84 -15.44
N PRO A 25 -33.05 -18.96 -16.43
CA PRO A 25 -32.69 -19.40 -17.78
C PRO A 25 -31.44 -20.29 -17.80
N ALA A 26 -31.32 -21.11 -18.85
CA ALA A 26 -30.33 -22.20 -18.96
C ALA A 26 -28.85 -21.76 -18.86
N ASN A 27 -28.56 -20.47 -19.04
CA ASN A 27 -27.22 -19.89 -18.89
C ASN A 27 -26.80 -19.73 -17.42
N ILE A 28 -27.70 -19.93 -16.46
CA ILE A 28 -27.39 -19.90 -15.03
C ILE A 28 -27.40 -21.34 -14.49
N PRO A 29 -26.25 -21.88 -14.05
CA PRO A 29 -26.17 -23.27 -13.58
C PRO A 29 -26.91 -23.47 -12.25
N GLY A 30 -27.08 -24.72 -11.81
CA GLY A 30 -27.58 -25.05 -10.46
C GLY A 30 -29.10 -25.17 -10.31
N GLY A 31 -29.87 -25.23 -11.41
CA GLY A 31 -31.31 -25.53 -11.40
C GLY A 31 -32.17 -24.48 -10.70
N VAL A 32 -33.24 -24.90 -10.01
CA VAL A 32 -34.18 -24.00 -9.31
C VAL A 32 -33.44 -23.18 -8.24
N MET A 33 -33.62 -21.87 -8.22
CA MET A 33 -33.21 -20.97 -7.14
C MET A 33 -34.27 -20.97 -6.04
N LEU A 34 -33.87 -21.21 -4.80
CA LEU A 34 -34.75 -21.24 -3.63
C LEU A 34 -34.42 -20.09 -2.68
N VAL A 35 -35.37 -19.20 -2.44
CA VAL A 35 -35.25 -18.11 -1.46
C VAL A 35 -36.22 -18.39 -0.31
N LYS A 36 -35.67 -18.86 0.82
CA LYS A 36 -36.47 -19.21 2.00
C LYS A 36 -37.09 -17.98 2.65
N SER A 37 -38.29 -18.15 3.20
CA SER A 37 -38.97 -17.10 4.00
C SER A 37 -39.04 -15.75 3.27
N ALA A 38 -39.47 -15.78 2.02
CA ALA A 38 -39.65 -14.61 1.18
C ALA A 38 -41.09 -14.11 1.22
N THR A 39 -41.28 -12.84 0.88
CA THR A 39 -42.58 -12.24 0.62
C THR A 39 -42.62 -11.70 -0.82
N TRP A 40 -43.77 -11.82 -1.48
CA TRP A 40 -44.02 -11.25 -2.81
C TRP A 40 -45.50 -10.93 -2.98
N GLU A 41 -45.84 -10.14 -3.97
CA GLU A 41 -47.22 -9.89 -4.36
C GLU A 41 -47.56 -10.75 -5.57
N GLU A 42 -48.77 -11.30 -5.59
CA GLU A 42 -49.26 -12.13 -6.70
C GLU A 42 -50.67 -11.69 -7.09
N CYS A 43 -50.88 -11.50 -8.39
CA CYS A 43 -52.18 -11.14 -8.93
C CYS A 43 -53.15 -12.31 -8.76
N GLU A 44 -54.27 -12.06 -8.09
CA GLU A 44 -55.27 -13.07 -7.78
C GLU A 44 -56.01 -13.60 -9.03
N ASN A 45 -55.95 -12.86 -10.15
CA ASN A 45 -56.64 -13.21 -11.39
C ASN A 45 -55.73 -13.96 -12.39
N CYS A 46 -54.51 -13.47 -12.63
CA CYS A 46 -53.62 -14.03 -13.67
C CYS A 46 -52.30 -14.61 -13.14
N GLY A 47 -52.04 -14.54 -11.83
CA GLY A 47 -50.81 -15.08 -11.24
C GLY A 47 -49.54 -14.25 -11.49
N GLU A 48 -49.65 -13.06 -12.08
CA GLU A 48 -48.51 -12.15 -12.24
C GLU A 48 -47.87 -11.82 -10.89
N GLN A 49 -46.54 -11.93 -10.79
CA GLN A 49 -45.82 -11.73 -9.52
C GLN A 49 -45.04 -10.41 -9.52
N ILE A 50 -45.20 -9.62 -8.46
CA ILE A 50 -44.37 -8.46 -8.18
C ILE A 50 -43.43 -8.80 -7.03
N LEU A 51 -42.13 -8.76 -7.33
CA LEU A 51 -41.09 -9.09 -6.36
C LEU A 51 -40.65 -7.81 -5.62
N PRO A 52 -40.64 -7.80 -4.28
CA PRO A 52 -40.11 -6.67 -3.55
C PRO A 52 -38.59 -6.55 -3.76
N PRO A 53 -38.01 -5.35 -3.57
CA PRO A 53 -36.57 -5.13 -3.76
C PRO A 53 -35.69 -6.13 -3.00
N GLU A 54 -36.08 -6.52 -1.79
CA GLU A 54 -35.36 -7.49 -0.98
C GLU A 54 -35.25 -8.87 -1.63
N LEU A 55 -36.37 -9.42 -2.11
CA LEU A 55 -36.39 -10.71 -2.80
C LEU A 55 -35.56 -10.65 -4.09
N GLY A 56 -35.67 -9.53 -4.83
CA GLY A 56 -34.84 -9.28 -6.02
C GLY A 56 -33.33 -9.25 -5.72
N ARG A 57 -32.91 -8.65 -4.60
CA ARG A 57 -31.50 -8.67 -4.15
C ARG A 57 -31.02 -10.09 -3.86
N ARG A 58 -31.78 -10.86 -3.09
CA ARG A 58 -31.44 -12.25 -2.72
C ARG A 58 -31.34 -13.18 -3.94
N LEU A 59 -32.25 -13.04 -4.91
CA LEU A 59 -32.18 -13.77 -6.18
C LEU A 59 -30.93 -13.39 -6.99
N ASN A 60 -30.58 -12.10 -7.03
CA ASN A 60 -29.36 -11.65 -7.71
C ASN A 60 -28.09 -12.18 -7.02
N GLU A 61 -28.02 -12.20 -5.70
CA GLU A 61 -26.89 -12.78 -4.95
C GLU A 61 -26.70 -14.27 -5.28
N LEU A 62 -27.79 -15.05 -5.28
CA LEU A 62 -27.76 -16.45 -5.71
C LEU A 62 -27.29 -16.59 -7.17
N ARG A 63 -27.72 -15.70 -8.05
CA ARG A 63 -27.27 -15.68 -9.46
C ARG A 63 -25.77 -15.45 -9.56
N TYR A 64 -25.21 -14.45 -8.88
CA TYR A 64 -23.76 -14.17 -8.89
C TYR A 64 -22.95 -15.32 -8.30
N SER A 65 -23.39 -15.88 -7.17
CA SER A 65 -22.77 -17.03 -6.53
C SER A 65 -22.68 -18.24 -7.48
N ARG A 66 -23.78 -18.60 -8.14
CA ARG A 66 -23.81 -19.74 -9.07
C ARG A 66 -22.99 -19.52 -10.34
N LEU A 67 -22.87 -18.27 -10.80
CA LEU A 67 -22.02 -17.92 -11.94
C LEU A 67 -20.54 -17.83 -11.56
N GLY A 68 -20.20 -17.84 -10.27
CA GLY A 68 -18.84 -17.64 -9.78
C GLY A 68 -18.33 -16.21 -10.00
N LEU A 69 -19.24 -15.22 -10.07
CA LEU A 69 -18.93 -13.83 -10.37
C LEU A 69 -19.02 -12.96 -9.11
N LEU A 70 -18.24 -11.88 -9.07
CA LEU A 70 -18.28 -10.89 -7.99
C LEU A 70 -19.65 -10.18 -7.94
N PRO A 71 -20.31 -10.06 -6.78
CA PRO A 71 -21.54 -9.29 -6.68
C PRO A 71 -21.27 -7.78 -6.83
N PRO A 72 -22.26 -6.96 -7.23
CA PRO A 72 -22.09 -5.52 -7.46
C PRO A 72 -21.49 -4.76 -6.28
N ALA A 73 -21.88 -5.14 -5.05
CA ALA A 73 -21.33 -4.56 -3.83
C ALA A 73 -19.82 -4.80 -3.70
N ARG A 74 -19.33 -6.00 -4.08
CA ARG A 74 -17.90 -6.32 -4.03
C ARG A 74 -17.11 -5.61 -5.12
N ILE A 75 -17.68 -5.47 -6.33
CA ILE A 75 -17.05 -4.69 -7.40
C ILE A 75 -16.84 -3.23 -6.94
N ARG A 76 -17.87 -2.64 -6.33
CA ARG A 76 -17.82 -1.29 -5.77
C ARG A 76 -16.77 -1.17 -4.66
N GLU A 77 -16.73 -2.12 -3.74
CA GLU A 77 -15.76 -2.15 -2.65
C GLU A 77 -14.31 -2.20 -3.16
N ILE A 78 -14.02 -3.03 -4.16
CA ILE A 78 -12.69 -3.13 -4.78
C ILE A 78 -12.26 -1.78 -5.36
N ARG A 79 -13.15 -1.11 -6.11
CA ARG A 79 -12.87 0.21 -6.68
C ARG A 79 -12.62 1.26 -5.59
N GLU A 80 -13.46 1.28 -4.56
CA GLU A 80 -13.34 2.25 -3.45
C GLU A 80 -12.05 2.01 -2.66
N THR A 81 -11.67 0.75 -2.46
CA THR A 81 -10.39 0.36 -1.85
C THR A 81 -9.19 0.80 -2.70
N ALA A 82 -9.32 0.76 -4.02
CA ALA A 82 -8.32 1.27 -4.95
C ALA A 82 -8.30 2.81 -5.07
N GLY A 83 -9.23 3.53 -4.43
CA GLY A 83 -9.32 4.99 -4.50
C GLY A 83 -9.73 5.56 -5.87
N LEU A 84 -10.34 4.74 -6.74
CA LEU A 84 -10.65 5.11 -8.12
C LEU A 84 -12.09 5.61 -8.30
N THR A 85 -12.29 6.54 -9.24
CA THR A 85 -13.63 6.87 -9.75
C THR A 85 -14.16 5.74 -10.66
N GLN A 86 -15.46 5.72 -10.93
CA GLN A 86 -16.05 4.75 -11.85
C GLN A 86 -15.46 4.87 -13.27
N GLU A 87 -15.13 6.09 -13.70
CA GLU A 87 -14.53 6.34 -15.02
C GLU A 87 -13.09 5.83 -15.08
N GLN A 88 -12.28 6.13 -14.06
CA GLN A 88 -10.90 5.62 -13.96
C GLN A 88 -10.89 4.10 -13.93
N MET A 89 -11.76 3.47 -13.13
CA MET A 89 -11.85 2.01 -13.07
C MET A 89 -12.27 1.41 -14.42
N ALA A 90 -13.20 2.03 -15.14
CA ALA A 90 -13.59 1.59 -16.48
C ALA A 90 -12.42 1.67 -17.48
N GLN A 91 -11.64 2.76 -17.42
CA GLN A 91 -10.44 2.95 -18.22
C GLN A 91 -9.40 1.85 -17.94
N ARG A 92 -9.10 1.59 -16.64
CA ARG A 92 -8.15 0.53 -16.23
C ARG A 92 -8.55 -0.86 -16.69
N LEU A 93 -9.86 -1.16 -16.67
CA LEU A 93 -10.39 -2.43 -17.15
C LEU A 93 -10.52 -2.50 -18.68
N GLY A 94 -10.33 -1.38 -19.39
CA GLY A 94 -10.50 -1.29 -20.84
C GLY A 94 -11.95 -1.42 -21.30
N VAL A 95 -12.91 -0.92 -20.49
CA VAL A 95 -14.35 -1.01 -20.78
C VAL A 95 -15.00 0.37 -20.80
N GLY A 96 -16.15 0.52 -21.48
CA GLY A 96 -16.87 1.78 -21.49
C GLY A 96 -17.42 2.16 -20.11
N ALA A 97 -17.31 3.43 -19.71
CA ALA A 97 -17.76 3.94 -18.40
C ALA A 97 -19.21 3.53 -18.06
N LYS A 98 -20.14 3.67 -19.02
CA LYS A 98 -21.55 3.26 -18.85
C LYS A 98 -21.72 1.77 -18.58
N THR A 99 -20.85 0.92 -19.16
CA THR A 99 -20.86 -0.52 -18.94
C THR A 99 -20.48 -0.82 -17.49
N TYR A 100 -19.40 -0.21 -17.00
CA TYR A 100 -18.93 -0.39 -15.64
C TYR A 100 -19.96 0.10 -14.60
N THR A 101 -20.57 1.29 -14.80
CA THR A 101 -21.65 1.78 -13.91
C THR A 101 -22.84 0.82 -13.83
N ARG A 102 -23.17 0.10 -14.91
CA ARG A 102 -24.24 -0.91 -14.91
C ARG A 102 -23.88 -2.15 -14.10
N TRP A 103 -22.60 -2.51 -14.01
CA TRP A 103 -22.12 -3.61 -13.18
C TRP A 103 -22.22 -3.27 -11.69
N GLU A 104 -21.72 -2.10 -11.28
CA GLU A 104 -21.81 -1.65 -9.87
C GLU A 104 -23.25 -1.43 -9.39
N SER A 105 -24.15 -1.04 -10.29
CA SER A 105 -25.58 -0.89 -9.98
C SER A 105 -26.37 -2.20 -10.08
N GLY A 106 -25.75 -3.30 -10.51
CA GLY A 106 -26.40 -4.60 -10.72
C GLY A 106 -27.39 -4.65 -11.89
N ARG A 107 -27.46 -3.59 -12.71
CA ARG A 107 -28.32 -3.52 -13.91
C ARG A 107 -27.83 -4.42 -15.05
N SER A 108 -26.56 -4.79 -15.06
CA SER A 108 -25.97 -5.73 -16.01
C SER A 108 -24.99 -6.64 -15.30
N VAL A 109 -24.92 -7.90 -15.72
CA VAL A 109 -23.94 -8.88 -15.26
C VAL A 109 -22.72 -8.78 -16.18
N HIS A 110 -21.54 -8.70 -15.59
CA HIS A 110 -20.27 -8.71 -16.31
C HIS A 110 -19.89 -10.13 -16.74
N ASN A 111 -18.98 -10.25 -17.70
CA ASN A 111 -18.47 -11.55 -18.14
C ASN A 111 -17.27 -12.00 -17.29
N LYS A 112 -16.91 -13.29 -17.41
CA LYS A 112 -15.78 -13.88 -16.66
C LYS A 112 -14.44 -13.18 -16.92
N SER A 113 -14.18 -12.73 -18.14
CA SER A 113 -12.94 -12.01 -18.46
C SER A 113 -12.85 -10.69 -17.68
N SER A 114 -13.95 -9.95 -17.60
CA SER A 114 -14.03 -8.70 -16.83
C SER A 114 -13.98 -8.98 -15.33
N ASP A 115 -14.58 -10.08 -14.87
CA ASP A 115 -14.49 -10.54 -13.47
C ASP A 115 -13.04 -10.81 -13.07
N ASN A 116 -12.28 -11.49 -13.93
CA ASN A 116 -10.87 -11.75 -13.72
C ASN A 116 -10.07 -10.44 -13.63
N LEU A 117 -10.32 -9.45 -14.49
CA LEU A 117 -9.66 -8.16 -14.42
C LEU A 117 -10.00 -7.38 -13.15
N ILE A 118 -11.26 -7.44 -12.69
CA ILE A 118 -11.68 -6.80 -11.42
C ILE A 118 -10.99 -7.48 -10.23
N ARG A 119 -10.87 -8.82 -10.24
CA ARG A 119 -10.11 -9.57 -9.21
C ARG A 119 -8.62 -9.24 -9.24
N LEU A 120 -8.03 -9.10 -10.43
CA LEU A 120 -6.65 -8.68 -10.56
C LEU A 120 -6.43 -7.27 -10.03
N MET A 121 -7.40 -6.35 -10.18
CA MET A 121 -7.31 -5.03 -9.56
C MET A 121 -7.25 -5.11 -8.02
N ASP A 122 -7.97 -6.05 -7.43
CA ASP A 122 -7.98 -6.29 -5.97
C ASP A 122 -6.68 -6.96 -5.48
N GLN A 123 -6.14 -7.90 -6.27
CA GLN A 123 -5.03 -8.77 -5.86
C GLN A 123 -3.65 -8.26 -6.29
N ALA A 124 -3.56 -7.62 -7.45
CA ALA A 124 -2.31 -7.19 -8.10
C ALA A 124 -2.54 -5.93 -8.97
N PRO A 125 -2.93 -4.78 -8.37
CA PRO A 125 -3.25 -3.56 -9.12
C PRO A 125 -2.07 -3.03 -9.94
N ASP A 126 -0.84 -3.28 -9.51
CA ASP A 126 0.40 -2.88 -10.21
C ASP A 126 0.53 -3.53 -11.59
N VAL A 127 0.07 -4.77 -11.77
CA VAL A 127 0.09 -5.47 -13.06
C VAL A 127 -0.80 -4.76 -14.08
N LEU A 128 -1.98 -4.28 -13.68
CA LEU A 128 -2.88 -3.54 -14.57
C LEU A 128 -2.31 -2.17 -14.94
N SER A 129 -1.72 -1.45 -13.98
CA SER A 129 -1.03 -0.19 -14.25
C SER A 129 0.08 -0.34 -15.30
N ARG A 130 0.83 -1.45 -15.29
CA ARG A 130 1.83 -1.75 -16.33
C ARG A 130 1.24 -1.98 -17.71
N ILE A 131 0.13 -2.71 -17.79
CA ILE A 131 -0.55 -2.94 -19.06
C ILE A 131 -1.06 -1.61 -19.64
N GLU A 132 -1.56 -0.71 -18.80
CA GLU A 132 -1.90 0.65 -19.22
C GLU A 132 -0.67 1.42 -19.70
N ALA A 133 0.43 1.37 -18.95
CA ALA A 133 1.68 2.03 -19.33
C ALA A 133 2.19 1.56 -20.71
N GLN A 134 2.11 0.26 -20.99
CA GLN A 134 2.47 -0.31 -22.31
C GLN A 134 1.60 0.20 -23.47
N ARG A 135 0.38 0.67 -23.19
CA ARG A 135 -0.54 1.22 -24.19
C ARG A 135 -0.34 2.71 -24.46
N ALA A 136 0.55 3.37 -23.71
CA ALA A 136 0.88 4.78 -23.84
C ALA A 136 2.33 4.94 -24.36
N PRO A 137 2.58 4.82 -25.68
CA PRO A 137 3.93 4.89 -26.25
C PRO A 137 4.64 6.22 -26.01
N GLU A 138 3.89 7.29 -25.71
CA GLU A 138 4.40 8.62 -25.36
C GLU A 138 4.82 8.77 -23.87
N ARG A 139 4.53 7.77 -23.03
CA ARG A 139 4.70 7.85 -21.57
C ARG A 139 6.16 8.06 -21.14
N PRO A 140 7.18 7.41 -21.75
CA PRO A 140 8.59 7.71 -21.46
C PRO A 140 8.98 9.16 -21.76
N GLN A 141 8.44 9.76 -22.83
CA GLN A 141 8.70 11.17 -23.13
C GLN A 141 8.07 12.10 -22.09
N VAL A 142 6.89 11.74 -21.55
CA VAL A 142 6.26 12.48 -20.44
C VAL A 142 7.13 12.43 -19.19
N PHE A 143 7.69 11.27 -18.83
CA PHE A 143 8.63 11.16 -17.70
C PHE A 143 9.90 11.99 -17.94
N ALA A 144 10.51 11.86 -19.11
CA ALA A 144 11.70 12.65 -19.45
C ALA A 144 11.43 14.16 -19.34
N LYS A 145 10.28 14.63 -19.86
CA LYS A 145 9.83 16.01 -19.73
C LYS A 145 9.64 16.40 -18.26
N TYR A 146 8.98 15.55 -17.46
CA TYR A 146 8.77 15.79 -16.03
C TYR A 146 10.08 15.94 -15.25
N PHE A 147 11.05 15.04 -15.48
CA PHE A 147 12.36 15.12 -14.81
C PHE A 147 13.19 16.33 -15.27
N GLN A 148 13.01 16.80 -16.51
CA GLN A 148 13.65 18.03 -16.99
C GLN A 148 13.04 19.31 -16.37
N THR A 149 11.77 19.29 -15.99
CA THR A 149 11.08 20.42 -15.34
C THR A 149 11.18 20.39 -13.81
N LEU A 150 11.53 19.25 -13.20
CA LEU A 150 11.72 19.09 -11.77
C LEU A 150 12.71 20.13 -11.21
N GLY A 151 12.26 20.87 -10.18
CA GLY A 151 13.01 21.96 -9.56
C GLY A 151 12.98 23.30 -10.30
N ARG A 152 12.28 23.41 -11.45
CA ARG A 152 11.92 24.70 -12.09
C ARG A 152 10.59 25.25 -11.60
N HIS A 153 9.78 24.44 -10.92
CA HIS A 153 8.56 24.89 -10.27
C HIS A 153 8.84 25.16 -8.79
N GLY A 154 9.24 26.39 -8.48
CA GLY A 154 9.27 26.91 -7.10
C GLY A 154 7.93 27.55 -6.75
N THR A 155 7.52 27.49 -5.49
CA THR A 155 6.47 28.39 -5.00
C THR A 155 7.12 29.72 -4.66
N GLY A 156 7.18 30.64 -5.64
CA GLY A 156 7.59 32.04 -5.41
C GLY A 156 6.73 32.81 -4.38
N THR A 157 5.75 32.15 -3.76
CA THR A 157 4.72 32.72 -2.89
C THR A 157 4.50 31.95 -1.58
N SER A 158 5.13 30.79 -1.34
CA SER A 158 4.93 30.07 -0.07
C SER A 158 5.81 30.63 1.03
N THR A 159 5.23 31.35 1.99
CA THR A 159 5.90 31.83 3.20
C THR A 159 5.96 30.79 4.32
N LEU A 160 5.39 29.60 4.10
CA LEU A 160 5.24 28.54 5.10
C LEU A 160 6.11 27.33 4.71
N ALA A 161 7.15 27.03 5.49
CA ALA A 161 7.79 25.73 5.45
C ALA A 161 7.02 24.78 6.36
N MET A 162 6.24 23.90 5.74
CA MET A 162 5.56 22.83 6.45
C MET A 162 6.55 21.68 6.65
N ALA A 163 7.12 21.60 7.85
CA ALA A 163 7.71 20.36 8.32
C ALA A 163 6.59 19.32 8.47
N ALA A 164 6.87 18.08 8.09
CA ALA A 164 5.98 16.96 8.36
C ALA A 164 5.92 16.70 9.88
N HIS A 165 4.96 17.37 10.51
CA HIS A 165 4.57 17.40 11.93
C HIS A 165 5.36 18.27 12.94
N GLU A 166 4.54 18.77 13.88
CA GLU A 166 4.72 19.71 15.00
C GLU A 166 5.37 21.06 14.69
N GLY A 167 4.67 21.85 13.89
CA GLY A 167 4.88 23.29 13.79
C GLY A 167 5.44 23.73 12.44
N VAL A 168 4.88 24.83 11.94
CA VAL A 168 5.42 25.59 10.81
C VAL A 168 6.84 26.02 11.18
N VAL A 169 7.83 25.62 10.39
CA VAL A 169 9.15 26.24 10.47
C VAL A 169 8.99 27.59 9.79
N ASP A 170 9.17 28.67 10.54
CA ASP A 170 9.01 30.01 9.97
C ASP A 170 10.05 30.27 8.85
N ALA A 171 9.70 31.11 7.88
CA ALA A 171 10.58 31.46 6.79
C ALA A 171 11.97 31.98 7.26
N PRO A 172 12.09 32.76 8.36
CA PRO A 172 13.38 33.15 8.92
C PRO A 172 14.27 31.96 9.34
N THR A 173 13.69 30.93 9.97
CA THR A 173 14.45 29.74 10.38
C THR A 173 14.95 28.95 9.17
N VAL A 174 14.12 28.78 8.14
CA VAL A 174 14.54 28.13 6.88
C VAL A 174 15.66 28.92 6.21
N LYS A 175 15.56 30.26 6.19
CA LYS A 175 16.60 31.13 5.66
C LYS A 175 17.92 30.94 6.41
N ARG A 176 17.89 30.88 7.75
CA ARG A 176 19.09 30.62 8.58
C ARG A 176 19.71 29.26 8.28
N ILE A 177 18.90 28.19 8.24
CA ILE A 177 19.38 26.83 7.92
C ILE A 177 20.03 26.81 6.54
N ARG A 178 19.38 27.43 5.55
CA ARG A 178 19.90 27.58 4.19
C ARG A 178 21.24 28.35 4.16
N GLU A 179 21.37 29.44 4.90
CA GLU A 179 22.62 30.20 4.99
C GLU A 179 23.74 29.38 5.63
N GLN A 180 23.47 28.65 6.71
CA GLN A 180 24.43 27.76 7.36
C GLN A 180 24.88 26.63 6.42
N LEU A 181 23.95 26.00 5.70
CA LEU A 181 24.27 24.93 4.75
C LEU A 181 25.03 25.44 3.53
N ARG A 182 24.68 26.60 2.98
CA ARG A 182 25.44 27.22 1.89
C ARG A 182 26.86 27.56 2.32
N ALA A 183 27.05 28.01 3.57
CA ALA A 183 28.37 28.22 4.14
C ALA A 183 29.14 26.90 4.31
N TYR A 184 28.46 25.83 4.72
CA TYR A 184 29.04 24.50 4.88
C TYR A 184 29.47 23.86 3.54
N ILE A 185 28.65 23.96 2.50
CA ILE A 185 28.87 23.31 1.20
C ILE A 185 29.80 24.14 0.29
N GLY A 186 29.96 25.45 0.57
CA GLY A 186 30.82 26.35 -0.21
C GLY A 186 30.27 26.71 -1.61
N THR A 187 29.07 26.25 -1.97
CA THR A 187 28.47 26.48 -3.29
C THR A 187 27.35 27.51 -3.25
N LYS A 188 27.45 28.54 -4.09
CA LYS A 188 26.33 29.42 -4.45
C LYS A 188 25.68 28.89 -5.74
N ARG A 189 24.73 27.97 -5.65
CA ARG A 189 23.88 27.68 -6.82
C ARG A 189 22.93 28.86 -7.07
N PRO A 190 22.90 29.45 -8.27
CA PRO A 190 21.91 30.47 -8.60
C PRO A 190 20.52 29.84 -8.64
N ARG A 191 19.50 30.59 -8.18
CA ARG A 191 18.09 30.20 -8.34
C ARG A 191 17.76 30.19 -9.83
N GLU A 192 17.32 29.04 -10.35
CA GLU A 192 16.73 28.98 -11.70
C GLU A 192 15.37 29.70 -11.71
N ALA A 193 15.02 30.27 -12.86
CA ALA A 193 13.74 30.97 -13.03
C ALA A 193 12.58 29.98 -12.81
N VAL A 194 11.64 30.40 -11.98
CA VAL A 194 10.51 29.58 -11.57
C VAL A 194 9.39 29.69 -12.61
N GLU A 195 9.01 28.58 -13.23
CA GLU A 195 7.78 28.49 -14.02
C GLU A 195 6.57 28.21 -13.11
N SER A 196 5.46 28.89 -13.35
CA SER A 196 4.28 28.82 -12.49
C SER A 196 3.50 27.51 -12.66
N GLY A 197 3.41 26.73 -11.59
CA GLY A 197 2.43 25.66 -11.42
C GLY A 197 2.84 24.31 -12.01
N LEU A 198 2.50 23.24 -11.29
CA LEU A 198 2.63 21.87 -11.76
C LEU A 198 1.56 21.60 -12.83
N GLN A 199 1.96 21.07 -14.00
CA GLN A 199 1.01 20.76 -15.08
C GLN A 199 0.09 19.60 -14.66
N ALA A 200 -1.20 19.68 -15.01
CA ALA A 200 -2.18 18.67 -14.62
C ALA A 200 -1.82 17.25 -15.13
N GLU A 201 -1.17 17.17 -16.30
CA GLU A 201 -0.66 15.91 -16.86
C GLU A 201 0.38 15.20 -15.97
N PHE A 202 1.05 15.92 -15.08
CA PHE A 202 2.03 15.31 -14.15
C PHE A 202 1.38 14.75 -12.88
N LEU A 203 0.15 15.16 -12.55
CA LEU A 203 -0.58 14.64 -11.39
C LEU A 203 -1.05 13.19 -11.60
N GLU A 204 -1.07 12.73 -12.84
CA GLU A 204 -1.48 11.36 -13.20
C GLU A 204 -0.29 10.37 -13.23
N LEU A 205 0.93 10.82 -12.91
CA LEU A 205 2.11 9.97 -12.90
C LEU A 205 2.16 9.13 -11.62
N GLU A 206 2.23 7.81 -11.76
CA GLU A 206 2.28 6.90 -10.63
C GLU A 206 3.70 6.82 -10.05
N ALA A 207 3.78 6.75 -8.72
CA ALA A 207 5.04 6.71 -7.98
C ALA A 207 5.96 5.55 -8.40
N SER A 208 5.39 4.37 -8.67
CA SER A 208 6.15 3.19 -9.11
C SER A 208 6.80 3.40 -10.48
N GLU A 209 6.11 4.07 -11.40
CA GLU A 209 6.64 4.31 -12.75
C GLU A 209 7.76 5.34 -12.74
N LEU A 210 7.64 6.37 -11.90
CA LEU A 210 8.72 7.33 -11.66
C LEU A 210 9.97 6.64 -11.08
N ALA A 211 9.79 5.69 -10.16
CA ALA A 211 10.88 4.91 -9.60
C ALA A 211 11.53 3.98 -10.64
N GLU A 212 10.72 3.24 -11.43
CA GLU A 212 11.20 2.39 -12.52
C GLU A 212 11.98 3.20 -13.57
N TYR A 213 11.45 4.36 -13.98
CA TYR A 213 12.13 5.27 -14.90
C TYR A 213 13.49 5.73 -14.36
N LEU A 214 13.56 6.18 -13.10
CA LEU A 214 14.82 6.60 -12.48
C LEU A 214 15.85 5.48 -12.39
N LEU A 215 15.43 4.26 -12.04
CA LEU A 215 16.33 3.11 -11.99
C LEU A 215 16.88 2.79 -13.38
N SER A 216 16.05 2.85 -14.42
CA SER A 216 16.48 2.63 -15.80
C SER A 216 17.46 3.71 -16.28
N GLU A 217 17.10 5.00 -16.15
CA GLU A 217 17.94 6.12 -16.60
C GLU A 217 19.29 6.20 -15.88
N THR A 218 19.35 5.72 -14.63
CA THR A 218 20.60 5.70 -13.86
C THR A 218 21.37 4.39 -13.99
N GLY A 219 20.96 3.48 -14.88
CA GLY A 219 21.65 2.21 -15.14
C GLY A 219 21.59 1.22 -13.97
N GLN A 220 20.59 1.36 -13.10
CA GLN A 220 20.42 0.57 -11.88
C GLN A 220 19.34 -0.52 -12.03
N ASP A 221 18.95 -0.86 -13.25
CA ASP A 221 18.03 -1.99 -13.51
C ASP A 221 18.75 -3.36 -13.52
N ASN A 222 19.60 -3.58 -12.54
CA ASN A 222 20.37 -4.80 -12.31
C ASN A 222 20.05 -5.38 -10.91
N ASP A 223 20.71 -6.49 -10.54
CA ASP A 223 20.48 -7.15 -9.24
C ASP A 223 21.28 -6.53 -8.07
N GLU A 224 22.10 -5.51 -8.32
CA GLU A 224 22.86 -4.84 -7.27
C GLU A 224 21.96 -3.97 -6.39
N PRO A 225 22.27 -3.74 -5.10
CA PRO A 225 21.52 -2.80 -4.28
C PRO A 225 21.47 -1.40 -4.90
N THR A 226 20.33 -0.72 -4.75
CA THR A 226 20.18 0.66 -5.24
C THR A 226 21.19 1.60 -4.57
N ASN A 227 22.01 2.23 -5.38
CA ASN A 227 22.96 3.25 -5.00
C ASN A 227 22.29 4.63 -5.13
N PRO A 228 22.18 5.42 -4.05
CA PRO A 228 21.63 6.76 -4.14
C PRO A 228 22.45 7.73 -5.00
N ALA A 229 23.76 7.54 -5.16
CA ALA A 229 24.62 8.52 -5.83
C ALA A 229 24.23 8.80 -7.30
N PRO A 230 24.05 7.79 -8.19
CA PRO A 230 23.57 8.04 -9.55
C PRO A 230 22.20 8.73 -9.62
N LEU A 231 21.29 8.42 -8.68
CA LEU A 231 19.96 9.06 -8.58
C LEU A 231 20.09 10.54 -8.23
N LEU A 232 20.92 10.85 -7.23
CA LEU A 232 21.21 12.22 -6.82
C LEU A 232 21.85 13.02 -7.96
N ASP A 233 22.81 12.44 -8.67
CA ASP A 233 23.48 13.07 -9.81
C ASP A 233 22.50 13.39 -10.94
N TYR A 234 21.66 12.42 -11.33
CA TYR A 234 20.61 12.61 -12.34
C TYR A 234 19.63 13.73 -11.96
N LEU A 235 19.20 13.75 -10.70
CA LEU A 235 18.29 14.77 -10.16
C LEU A 235 18.99 16.10 -9.82
N LYS A 236 20.31 16.15 -9.98
CA LYS A 236 21.17 17.28 -9.60
C LYS A 236 21.02 17.64 -8.12
N LEU A 237 20.79 16.68 -7.25
CA LEU A 237 20.71 16.85 -5.79
C LEU A 237 22.11 16.72 -5.17
N THR A 238 22.40 17.55 -4.16
CA THR A 238 23.64 17.49 -3.37
C THR A 238 23.35 16.81 -2.05
N LEU A 239 24.00 15.67 -1.80
CA LEU A 239 23.92 14.98 -0.51
C LEU A 239 24.90 15.60 0.49
N VAL A 240 24.43 15.88 1.70
CA VAL A 240 25.24 16.38 2.81
C VAL A 240 24.99 15.49 4.03
N VAL A 241 26.07 14.98 4.61
CA VAL A 241 26.03 14.21 5.84
C VAL A 241 26.50 15.11 6.97
N LEU A 242 25.66 15.31 7.98
CA LEU A 242 25.94 16.23 9.09
C LEU A 242 25.13 15.90 10.35
N ASN A 243 25.44 16.58 11.44
CA ASN A 243 24.63 16.58 12.65
C ASN A 243 23.35 17.41 12.45
N LEU A 244 22.24 16.75 12.09
CA LEU A 244 20.97 17.44 11.85
C LEU A 244 20.34 18.01 13.12
N GLU A 245 20.64 17.49 14.31
CA GLU A 245 20.10 18.01 15.57
C GLU A 245 20.62 19.43 15.86
N SER A 246 21.86 19.71 15.47
CA SER A 246 22.45 21.06 15.58
C SER A 246 21.82 22.09 14.64
N MET A 247 21.15 21.64 13.58
CA MET A 247 20.50 22.47 12.57
C MET A 247 18.98 22.54 12.71
N ALA A 248 18.38 21.54 13.37
CA ALA A 248 16.95 21.45 13.55
C ALA A 248 16.41 22.63 14.40
N PRO A 249 15.18 23.11 14.13
CA PRO A 249 14.50 24.04 15.02
C PRO A 249 14.41 23.48 16.45
N LYS A 250 14.49 24.36 17.46
CA LYS A 250 14.36 23.96 18.88
C LYS A 250 13.08 23.13 19.08
N GLY A 251 13.21 21.95 19.68
CA GLY A 251 12.10 21.02 19.93
C GLY A 251 12.00 19.85 18.93
N LYS A 252 12.73 19.89 17.80
CA LYS A 252 12.78 18.77 16.83
C LYS A 252 14.03 17.91 17.02
N HIS A 253 14.16 17.35 18.21
CA HIS A 253 15.19 16.36 18.52
C HIS A 253 14.93 15.07 17.69
N HIS A 254 15.99 14.40 17.23
CA HIS A 254 15.94 13.15 16.43
C HIS A 254 15.65 13.26 14.92
N ALA A 255 15.92 14.41 14.29
CA ALA A 255 15.90 14.51 12.82
C ALA A 255 16.88 13.52 12.16
N ARG A 256 16.43 12.82 11.11
CA ARG A 256 17.22 11.82 10.38
C ARG A 256 17.49 12.22 8.94
N GLY A 257 16.51 12.87 8.30
CA GLY A 257 16.57 13.34 6.93
C GLY A 257 16.08 14.78 6.81
N MET A 258 16.51 15.46 5.75
CA MET A 258 16.13 16.83 5.43
C MET A 258 16.20 17.05 3.91
N LEU A 259 15.24 17.78 3.36
CA LEU A 259 15.28 18.25 1.97
C LEU A 259 15.09 19.76 1.91
N LEU A 260 16.08 20.47 1.35
CA LEU A 260 15.91 21.83 0.87
C LEU A 260 15.62 21.79 -0.63
N TYR A 261 14.33 21.90 -0.97
CA TYR A 261 13.84 21.64 -2.31
C TYR A 261 14.46 22.59 -3.35
N ASP A 262 14.35 23.91 -3.13
CA ASP A 262 14.90 24.95 -4.02
C ASP A 262 16.42 24.87 -4.18
N ASP A 263 17.12 24.50 -3.10
CA ASP A 263 18.58 24.45 -3.08
C ASP A 263 19.11 23.11 -3.62
N ARG A 264 18.21 22.13 -3.85
CA ARG A 264 18.53 20.76 -4.26
C ARG A 264 19.51 20.11 -3.29
N ILE A 265 19.29 20.26 -1.99
CA ILE A 265 20.14 19.67 -0.94
C ILE A 265 19.36 18.60 -0.18
N VAL A 266 19.93 17.41 -0.11
CA VAL A 266 19.50 16.31 0.74
C VAL A 266 20.44 16.22 1.94
N GLY A 267 19.92 16.37 3.14
CA GLY A 267 20.66 16.22 4.40
C GLY A 267 20.36 14.88 5.05
N VAL A 268 21.39 14.17 5.48
CA VAL A 268 21.27 12.90 6.21
C VAL A 268 22.07 12.97 7.50
N HIS A 269 21.48 12.46 8.58
CA HIS A 269 22.13 12.47 9.88
C HIS A 269 23.40 11.59 9.90
N GLU A 270 24.52 12.12 10.40
CA GLU A 270 25.85 11.50 10.35
C GLU A 270 25.97 10.11 11.02
N ASN A 271 25.26 9.88 12.13
CA ASN A 271 25.37 8.63 12.89
C ASN A 271 24.43 7.50 12.43
N LEU A 272 23.94 7.54 11.18
CA LEU A 272 23.08 6.49 10.63
C LEU A 272 23.91 5.32 10.09
N LYS A 273 23.45 4.10 10.36
CA LYS A 273 23.96 2.90 9.69
C LYS A 273 23.77 3.02 8.16
N PRO A 274 24.63 2.43 7.32
CA PRO A 274 24.56 2.55 5.86
C PRO A 274 23.17 2.28 5.26
N GLN A 275 22.48 1.22 5.70
CA GLN A 275 21.13 0.89 5.20
C GLN A 275 20.09 1.96 5.56
N ARG A 276 20.20 2.54 6.75
CA ARG A 276 19.31 3.63 7.20
C ARG A 276 19.60 4.91 6.43
N ALA A 277 20.88 5.26 6.27
CA ALA A 277 21.28 6.42 5.47
C ALA A 277 20.81 6.30 4.02
N ARG A 278 20.91 5.10 3.40
CA ARG A 278 20.36 4.82 2.08
C ARG A 278 18.85 5.06 2.04
N PHE A 279 18.10 4.40 2.93
CA PHE A 279 16.63 4.55 2.95
C PHE A 279 16.20 6.01 3.16
N THR A 280 16.82 6.71 4.11
CA THR A 280 16.58 8.15 4.33
C THR A 280 16.87 8.96 3.07
N THR A 281 17.98 8.70 2.37
CA THR A 281 18.29 9.41 1.11
C THR A 281 17.22 9.14 0.04
N LEU A 282 16.79 7.89 -0.14
CA LEU A 282 15.75 7.53 -1.11
C LEU A 282 14.38 8.14 -0.75
N HIS A 283 14.09 8.28 0.53
CA HIS A 283 12.90 8.95 1.05
C HIS A 283 12.92 10.45 0.71
N GLU A 284 14.03 11.15 0.95
CA GLU A 284 14.16 12.56 0.56
C GLU A 284 14.07 12.75 -0.96
N ILE A 285 14.61 11.80 -1.75
CA ILE A 285 14.40 11.76 -3.21
C ILE A 285 12.90 11.64 -3.53
N GLY A 286 12.14 10.83 -2.78
CA GLY A 286 10.69 10.75 -2.91
C GLY A 286 10.00 12.10 -2.71
N HIS A 287 10.38 12.86 -1.67
CA HIS A 287 9.88 14.23 -1.50
C HIS A 287 10.23 15.16 -2.65
N PHE A 288 11.40 14.98 -3.26
CA PHE A 288 11.81 15.80 -4.40
C PHE A 288 11.02 15.43 -5.67
N VAL A 289 10.80 14.14 -5.92
CA VAL A 289 10.30 13.62 -7.20
C VAL A 289 8.79 13.50 -7.25
N LEU A 290 8.08 13.35 -6.13
CA LEU A 290 6.63 13.17 -6.16
C LEU A 290 5.90 14.47 -6.56
N PRO A 291 5.01 14.47 -7.57
CA PRO A 291 4.44 15.70 -8.11
C PRO A 291 3.66 16.54 -7.07
N HIS A 292 2.95 15.88 -6.15
CA HIS A 292 2.19 16.56 -5.09
C HIS A 292 3.05 17.10 -3.93
N HIS A 293 4.35 16.76 -3.89
CA HIS A 293 5.28 17.19 -2.83
C HIS A 293 5.99 18.52 -3.17
N GLN A 294 5.92 18.98 -4.43
CA GLN A 294 6.68 20.14 -4.93
C GLN A 294 6.26 21.50 -4.35
N SER A 295 5.17 21.56 -3.57
CA SER A 295 4.67 22.81 -2.99
C SER A 295 5.47 23.33 -1.77
N ARG A 296 6.42 22.53 -1.26
CA ARG A 296 7.15 22.83 -0.01
C ARG A 296 8.61 23.20 -0.24
N LEU A 297 9.05 24.21 0.49
CA LEU A 297 10.44 24.68 0.47
C LEU A 297 11.41 23.78 1.26
N TYR A 298 10.89 23.05 2.25
CA TYR A 298 11.69 22.38 3.27
C TYR A 298 10.98 21.17 3.86
N TYR A 299 11.68 20.04 3.95
CA TYR A 299 11.27 18.84 4.70
C TYR A 299 12.31 18.53 5.79
N LEU A 300 11.84 18.01 6.92
CA LEU A 300 12.67 17.53 8.03
C LEU A 300 11.98 16.32 8.63
N CYS A 301 12.54 15.14 8.39
CA CYS A 301 11.92 13.87 8.67
C CYS A 301 12.63 13.16 9.83
N ASN A 302 11.86 12.67 10.79
CA ASN A 302 12.35 12.00 11.99
C ASN A 302 12.14 10.47 11.92
N GLU A 303 12.41 9.76 13.01
CA GLU A 303 12.29 8.29 13.07
C GLU A 303 10.85 7.77 12.91
N GLN A 304 9.84 8.52 13.37
CA GLN A 304 8.42 8.17 13.18
C GLN A 304 7.99 8.37 11.73
N ASP A 305 8.48 9.44 11.08
CA ASP A 305 8.17 9.76 9.69
C ASP A 305 8.75 8.72 8.72
N LEU A 306 9.97 8.24 8.99
CA LEU A 306 10.61 7.16 8.24
C LEU A 306 10.06 5.75 8.58
N SER A 307 9.15 5.66 9.55
CA SER A 307 8.59 4.39 10.00
C SER A 307 7.38 3.99 9.15
N PHE A 308 7.07 2.69 9.17
CA PHE A 308 5.82 2.18 8.59
C PHE A 308 4.56 2.81 9.18
N ALA A 309 4.63 3.19 10.46
CA ALA A 309 3.51 3.73 11.20
C ALA A 309 3.31 5.23 10.99
N ALA A 310 4.02 5.84 10.03
CA ALA A 310 3.86 7.24 9.68
C ALA A 310 2.38 7.55 9.37
N THR A 311 1.83 8.57 10.02
CA THR A 311 0.43 8.96 9.90
C THR A 311 0.21 10.03 8.84
N ASN A 312 1.25 10.83 8.57
CA ASN A 312 1.23 11.86 7.55
C ASN A 312 1.24 11.23 6.14
N THR A 313 0.33 11.68 5.27
CA THR A 313 0.16 11.14 3.93
C THR A 313 1.41 11.27 3.07
N LEU A 314 2.11 12.40 3.15
CA LEU A 314 3.29 12.66 2.33
C LEU A 314 4.48 11.81 2.77
N GLU A 315 4.63 11.61 4.08
CA GLU A 315 5.65 10.70 4.63
C GLU A 315 5.39 9.26 4.22
N ARG A 316 4.11 8.84 4.21
CA ARG A 316 3.73 7.52 3.69
C ARG A 316 4.02 7.37 2.20
N GLU A 317 3.74 8.40 1.39
CA GLU A 317 4.02 8.42 -0.04
C GLU A 317 5.54 8.40 -0.32
N ALA A 318 6.33 9.19 0.40
CA ALA A 318 7.79 9.20 0.30
C ALA A 318 8.40 7.86 0.76
N ASN A 319 7.90 7.26 1.84
CA ASN A 319 8.32 5.92 2.27
C ASN A 319 7.98 4.85 1.24
N ALA A 320 6.80 4.92 0.63
CA ALA A 320 6.41 4.00 -0.44
C ALA A 320 7.34 4.12 -1.64
N PHE A 321 7.62 5.35 -2.09
CA PHE A 321 8.56 5.62 -3.18
C PHE A 321 9.98 5.15 -2.88
N ALA A 322 10.48 5.41 -1.66
CA ALA A 322 11.78 4.92 -1.21
C ALA A 322 11.85 3.39 -1.23
N ALA A 323 10.77 2.72 -0.82
CA ALA A 323 10.67 1.26 -0.90
C ALA A 323 10.64 0.74 -2.34
N GLU A 324 9.97 1.43 -3.27
CA GLU A 324 10.01 1.08 -4.70
C GLU A 324 11.43 1.18 -5.27
N LEU A 325 12.17 2.26 -4.95
CA LEU A 325 13.58 2.39 -5.35
C LEU A 325 14.49 1.36 -4.68
N LEU A 326 14.30 1.10 -3.37
CA LEU A 326 15.14 0.16 -2.62
C LEU A 326 14.95 -1.29 -3.08
N PHE A 327 13.70 -1.70 -3.30
CA PHE A 327 13.35 -3.07 -3.68
C PHE A 327 13.19 -3.26 -5.19
N LYS A 328 13.36 -2.21 -6.00
CA LYS A 328 13.31 -2.27 -7.46
C LYS A 328 12.03 -2.93 -8.00
N GLY A 329 10.89 -2.55 -7.39
CA GLY A 329 9.54 -3.02 -7.74
C GLY A 329 9.47 -4.50 -8.12
N ASP A 330 9.04 -4.73 -9.36
CA ASP A 330 9.55 -5.75 -10.29
C ASP A 330 10.21 -7.00 -9.71
N ARG A 331 11.48 -6.73 -9.47
CA ARG A 331 12.54 -7.69 -9.29
C ARG A 331 12.43 -8.34 -7.94
N PHE A 332 12.14 -7.55 -6.90
CA PHE A 332 11.95 -8.09 -5.56
C PHE A 332 10.70 -8.96 -5.49
N THR A 333 9.60 -8.55 -6.13
CA THR A 333 8.38 -9.38 -6.20
C THR A 333 8.69 -10.75 -6.79
N ARG A 334 9.42 -10.83 -7.91
CA ARG A 334 9.84 -12.11 -8.50
C ARG A 334 10.70 -12.93 -7.53
N HIS A 335 11.78 -12.35 -7.02
CA HIS A 335 12.67 -13.06 -6.09
C HIS A 335 11.93 -13.55 -4.83
N ALA A 336 11.03 -12.74 -4.25
CA ALA A 336 10.25 -13.12 -3.08
C ALA A 336 9.30 -14.29 -3.34
N ASN A 337 8.74 -14.38 -4.54
CA ASN A 337 7.84 -15.47 -4.94
C ASN A 337 8.59 -16.74 -5.37
N GLU A 338 9.83 -16.62 -5.83
CA GLU A 338 10.71 -17.76 -6.18
C GLU A 338 11.31 -18.45 -4.95
N CYS A 339 11.50 -17.72 -3.84
CA CYS A 339 12.02 -18.27 -2.60
C CYS A 339 10.94 -19.00 -1.77
N GLU A 340 11.36 -19.85 -0.84
CA GLU A 340 10.46 -20.38 0.19
C GLU A 340 10.02 -19.27 1.17
N ILE A 341 8.84 -19.40 1.76
CA ILE A 341 8.38 -18.50 2.82
C ILE A 341 9.13 -18.89 4.09
N SER A 342 10.28 -18.27 4.31
CA SER A 342 11.11 -18.52 5.48
C SER A 342 11.93 -17.31 5.95
N ALA A 343 12.39 -17.34 7.21
CA ALA A 343 13.31 -16.36 7.75
C ALA A 343 14.66 -16.34 7.00
N GLU A 344 15.12 -17.51 6.52
CA GLU A 344 16.33 -17.64 5.71
C GLU A 344 16.21 -16.94 4.36
N SER A 345 15.06 -17.11 3.67
CA SER A 345 14.77 -16.38 2.43
C SER A 345 14.72 -14.87 2.65
N ILE A 346 14.05 -14.43 3.72
CA ILE A 346 14.00 -13.00 4.10
C ILE A 346 15.41 -12.47 4.34
N LYS A 347 16.27 -13.21 5.06
CA LYS A 347 17.65 -12.82 5.30
C LYS A 347 18.43 -12.69 4.00
N THR A 348 18.32 -13.67 3.12
CA THR A 348 18.99 -13.70 1.82
C THR A 348 18.61 -12.48 0.97
N LEU A 349 17.31 -12.16 0.92
CA LEU A 349 16.83 -10.99 0.19
C LEU A 349 17.26 -9.68 0.85
N ALA A 350 17.28 -9.60 2.18
CA ALA A 350 17.71 -8.40 2.90
C ALA A 350 19.17 -8.05 2.58
N LEU A 351 20.03 -9.08 2.50
CA LEU A 351 21.42 -8.92 2.08
C LEU A 351 21.53 -8.55 0.60
N ARG A 352 20.75 -9.19 -0.28
CA ARG A 352 20.76 -8.92 -1.74
C ARG A 352 20.39 -7.47 -2.07
N TYR A 353 19.40 -6.90 -1.39
CA TYR A 353 18.94 -5.53 -1.62
C TYR A 353 19.58 -4.50 -0.67
N ASP A 354 20.50 -4.96 0.19
CA ASP A 354 21.10 -4.19 1.30
C ASP A 354 20.06 -3.36 2.07
N ALA A 355 19.00 -4.04 2.48
CA ALA A 355 17.87 -3.49 3.21
C ALA A 355 17.84 -4.03 4.65
N SER A 356 17.08 -3.39 5.54
CA SER A 356 16.87 -3.95 6.88
C SER A 356 16.03 -5.23 6.82
N PHE A 357 16.26 -6.16 7.76
CA PHE A 357 15.46 -7.38 7.86
C PHE A 357 13.97 -7.09 8.04
N GLU A 358 13.63 -6.08 8.83
CA GLU A 358 12.23 -5.69 9.07
C GLU A 358 11.56 -5.18 7.81
N ALA A 359 12.20 -4.26 7.08
CA ALA A 359 11.67 -3.73 5.82
C ALA A 359 11.52 -4.86 4.78
N THR A 360 12.51 -5.76 4.71
CA THR A 360 12.50 -6.89 3.78
C THR A 360 11.40 -7.87 4.12
N ALA A 361 11.25 -8.27 5.38
CA ALA A 361 10.20 -9.20 5.81
C ALA A 361 8.80 -8.66 5.48
N ARG A 362 8.58 -7.37 5.73
CA ARG A 362 7.31 -6.71 5.40
C ARG A 362 7.05 -6.72 3.90
N ARG A 363 8.02 -6.26 3.11
CA ARG A 363 7.90 -6.22 1.65
C ARG A 363 7.73 -7.62 1.07
N PHE A 364 8.40 -8.63 1.63
CA PHE A 364 8.29 -10.03 1.24
C PHE A 364 6.85 -10.53 1.36
N VAL A 365 6.19 -10.27 2.49
CA VAL A 365 4.79 -10.66 2.71
C VAL A 365 3.83 -9.82 1.86
N GLU A 366 4.04 -8.50 1.76
CA GLU A 366 3.22 -7.60 0.93
C GLU A 366 3.21 -8.03 -0.54
N ARG A 367 4.32 -8.57 -1.06
CA ARG A 367 4.51 -8.94 -2.46
C ARG A 367 4.39 -10.45 -2.72
N ASN A 368 4.13 -11.28 -1.72
CA ASN A 368 3.98 -12.73 -1.94
C ASN A 368 2.58 -13.05 -2.48
N ALA A 369 2.51 -13.85 -3.53
CA ALA A 369 1.26 -14.37 -4.08
C ALA A 369 0.66 -15.50 -3.23
N ARG A 370 1.48 -16.18 -2.42
CA ARG A 370 1.02 -17.23 -1.49
C ARG A 370 0.49 -16.61 -0.19
N ALA A 371 -0.40 -17.34 0.49
CA ALA A 371 -0.96 -16.93 1.77
C ALA A 371 0.12 -16.91 2.85
N CYS A 372 0.52 -15.71 3.30
CA CYS A 372 1.41 -15.54 4.44
C CYS A 372 1.11 -14.22 5.19
N MET A 373 1.51 -14.15 6.45
CA MET A 373 1.39 -12.98 7.32
C MET A 373 2.68 -12.80 8.12
N LEU A 374 3.07 -11.56 8.37
CA LEU A 374 4.13 -11.19 9.31
C LEU A 374 3.51 -10.52 10.52
N ALA A 375 3.83 -10.99 11.72
CA ALA A 375 3.53 -10.29 12.97
C ALA A 375 4.82 -9.71 13.56
N VAL A 376 4.80 -8.42 13.93
CA VAL A 376 5.97 -7.72 14.48
C VAL A 376 5.76 -7.44 15.97
N PHE A 377 6.77 -7.73 16.78
CA PHE A 377 6.77 -7.56 18.22
C PHE A 377 7.98 -6.76 18.70
N ARG A 378 7.79 -6.03 19.80
CA ARG A 378 8.85 -5.26 20.48
C ARG A 378 9.02 -5.69 21.92
N PRO A 379 10.19 -5.51 22.55
CA PRO A 379 10.31 -5.72 23.98
C PRO A 379 9.36 -4.76 24.74
N ALA A 380 8.72 -5.28 25.79
CA ALA A 380 8.02 -4.50 26.80
C ALA A 380 9.06 -3.95 27.78
N GLY A 381 8.94 -2.66 28.11
CA GLY A 381 9.86 -1.97 29.01
C GLY A 381 10.63 -0.84 28.31
N ASP A 382 11.15 0.06 29.13
CA ASP A 382 12.11 1.08 28.72
C ASP A 382 13.49 0.41 28.68
N ALA A 383 14.15 0.43 27.51
CA ALA A 383 15.46 -0.19 27.33
C ALA A 383 16.55 0.40 28.25
N SER A 384 16.27 1.54 28.91
CA SER A 384 17.16 2.18 29.90
C SER A 384 17.07 1.62 31.33
N LEU A 385 16.09 0.77 31.63
CA LEU A 385 15.89 0.19 32.96
C LEU A 385 16.10 -1.33 32.94
N VAL A 386 17.15 -1.81 33.61
CA VAL A 386 17.38 -3.25 33.80
C VAL A 386 16.52 -3.73 34.98
N ASP A 387 15.32 -4.20 34.70
CA ASP A 387 14.49 -4.87 35.70
C ASP A 387 14.86 -6.37 35.76
N VAL A 388 15.55 -6.77 36.83
CA VAL A 388 16.02 -8.14 37.09
C VAL A 388 14.87 -9.15 37.20
N ARG A 389 13.61 -8.68 37.33
CA ARG A 389 12.41 -9.52 37.48
C ARG A 389 11.45 -9.46 36.30
N GLN A 390 11.70 -8.62 35.28
CA GLN A 390 10.83 -8.60 34.10
C GLN A 390 11.05 -9.86 33.27
N LYS A 391 10.03 -10.71 33.22
CA LYS A 391 9.87 -11.65 32.10
C LYS A 391 9.97 -10.84 30.80
N ASN A 392 10.73 -11.34 29.82
CA ASN A 392 10.83 -10.78 28.46
C ASN A 392 9.44 -10.75 27.80
N ARG A 393 8.61 -9.79 28.17
CA ARG A 393 7.27 -9.64 27.61
C ARG A 393 7.42 -8.94 26.28
N TRP A 394 7.00 -9.59 25.20
CA TRP A 394 6.99 -9.01 23.87
C TRP A 394 5.60 -8.43 23.58
N VAL A 395 5.56 -7.16 23.19
CA VAL A 395 4.33 -6.44 22.85
C VAL A 395 4.12 -6.48 21.35
N PHE A 396 2.95 -6.95 20.92
CA PHE A 396 2.53 -6.90 19.54
C PHE A 396 2.47 -5.44 19.04
N MET A 397 2.98 -5.22 17.83
CA MET A 397 2.94 -3.90 17.19
C MET A 397 1.90 -3.86 16.09
N TYR A 398 2.10 -4.65 15.03
CA TYR A 398 1.21 -4.68 13.87
C TYR A 398 1.39 -5.99 13.08
N PRO A 399 0.36 -6.39 12.33
CA PRO A 399 0.46 -7.44 11.33
C PRO A 399 0.68 -6.84 9.92
N VAL A 400 1.23 -7.63 9.02
CA VAL A 400 1.26 -7.39 7.57
C VAL A 400 0.83 -8.69 6.91
N ALA A 401 -0.13 -8.68 6.01
CA ALA A 401 -0.68 -9.89 5.40
C ALA A 401 -0.65 -9.80 3.87
N SER A 402 -0.31 -10.91 3.20
CA SER A 402 -0.41 -11.00 1.75
C SER A 402 -1.86 -10.89 1.29
N ALA A 403 -2.09 -10.49 0.03
CA ALA A 403 -3.44 -10.38 -0.52
C ALA A 403 -4.22 -11.70 -0.36
N GLU A 404 -3.58 -12.81 -0.72
CA GLU A 404 -4.15 -14.15 -0.62
C GLU A 404 -4.50 -14.53 0.83
N PHE A 405 -3.65 -14.16 1.80
CA PHE A 405 -3.93 -14.44 3.21
C PHE A 405 -5.16 -13.66 3.70
N ARG A 406 -5.25 -12.36 3.37
CA ARG A 406 -6.39 -11.52 3.76
C ARG A 406 -7.70 -12.00 3.17
N THR A 407 -7.70 -12.47 1.92
CA THR A 407 -8.90 -12.99 1.26
C THR A 407 -9.39 -14.29 1.88
N LYS A 408 -8.48 -15.19 2.28
CA LYS A 408 -8.84 -16.55 2.72
C LYS A 408 -9.00 -16.71 4.22
N PHE A 409 -8.32 -15.90 5.02
CA PHE A 409 -8.22 -16.09 6.46
C PHE A 409 -8.69 -14.85 7.23
N PHE A 410 -7.77 -14.07 7.77
CA PHE A 410 -8.07 -12.91 8.61
C PHE A 410 -7.02 -11.80 8.40
N GLU A 411 -7.42 -10.55 8.68
CA GLU A 411 -6.54 -9.39 8.53
C GLU A 411 -5.95 -8.90 9.87
N ARG A 412 -6.65 -9.14 10.98
CA ARG A 412 -6.26 -8.64 12.30
C ARG A 412 -5.77 -9.78 13.17
N LEU A 413 -4.57 -9.60 13.71
CA LEU A 413 -3.98 -10.49 14.71
C LEU A 413 -3.79 -9.72 16.02
N LYS A 414 -3.96 -10.40 17.14
CA LYS A 414 -3.53 -9.95 18.47
C LYS A 414 -2.89 -11.14 19.17
N GLY A 415 -1.83 -10.90 19.92
CA GLY A 415 -1.16 -11.95 20.67
C GLY A 415 0.13 -11.49 21.32
N SER A 416 0.82 -12.43 21.94
CA SER A 416 2.17 -12.28 22.47
C SER A 416 3.03 -13.43 21.96
N VAL A 417 4.34 -13.22 21.93
CA VAL A 417 5.30 -14.31 21.67
C VAL A 417 5.28 -15.26 22.88
N PRO A 418 5.19 -16.59 22.68
CA PRO A 418 5.31 -17.56 23.77
C PRO A 418 6.62 -17.37 24.56
N ASP A 419 6.58 -17.49 25.90
CA ASP A 419 7.73 -17.19 26.78
C ASP A 419 8.97 -18.04 26.44
N ASP A 420 8.76 -19.31 26.08
CA ASP A 420 9.79 -20.28 25.70
C ASP A 420 10.41 -19.97 24.33
N VAL A 421 9.58 -19.56 23.36
CA VAL A 421 10.05 -19.11 22.04
C VAL A 421 10.83 -17.81 22.19
N ALA A 422 10.29 -16.84 22.93
CA ALA A 422 10.94 -15.56 23.21
C ALA A 422 12.33 -15.76 23.84
N ALA A 423 12.47 -16.70 24.78
CA ALA A 423 13.76 -17.02 25.41
C ALA A 423 14.79 -17.65 24.45
N GLN A 424 14.35 -18.22 23.33
CA GLN A 424 15.21 -18.78 22.30
C GLN A 424 15.63 -17.74 21.26
N VAL A 425 14.65 -17.00 20.70
CA VAL A 425 14.91 -16.07 19.59
C VAL A 425 15.47 -14.72 20.04
N ALA A 426 15.27 -14.31 21.30
CA ALA A 426 15.77 -13.02 21.81
C ALA A 426 17.22 -13.05 22.31
N ARG A 427 17.95 -14.16 22.13
CA ARG A 427 19.34 -14.28 22.60
C ARG A 427 20.27 -13.36 21.80
N PRO A 428 21.11 -12.53 22.44
CA PRO A 428 22.06 -11.69 21.72
C PRO A 428 23.00 -12.50 20.82
N GLY A 429 23.29 -11.98 19.63
CA GLY A 429 24.27 -12.57 18.70
C GLY A 429 23.74 -13.73 17.85
N ARG A 430 22.45 -14.05 17.91
CA ARG A 430 21.83 -15.04 17.01
C ARG A 430 21.77 -14.55 15.57
N ASP A 431 21.86 -15.49 14.63
CA ASP A 431 21.59 -15.19 13.23
C ASP A 431 20.08 -15.02 13.02
N VAL A 432 19.68 -14.15 12.08
CA VAL A 432 18.26 -13.92 11.78
C VAL A 432 17.59 -15.16 11.20
N ALA A 433 18.35 -16.01 10.49
CA ALA A 433 17.87 -17.29 9.97
C ALA A 433 17.74 -18.35 11.07
N ASP A 434 18.27 -18.11 12.28
CA ASP A 434 18.05 -19.00 13.40
C ASP A 434 16.63 -18.78 13.95
N SER A 435 15.66 -19.46 13.34
CA SER A 435 14.25 -19.37 13.67
C SER A 435 13.79 -20.48 14.63
N VAL A 436 12.53 -20.39 15.07
CA VAL A 436 11.83 -21.41 15.86
C VAL A 436 10.45 -21.61 15.24
N ASP A 437 10.17 -22.82 14.79
CA ASP A 437 8.87 -23.20 14.23
C ASP A 437 7.90 -23.67 15.31
N VAL A 438 6.67 -23.19 15.24
CA VAL A 438 5.55 -23.61 16.10
C VAL A 438 4.31 -23.77 15.24
N GLU A 439 3.71 -24.95 15.25
CA GLU A 439 2.39 -25.18 14.66
C GLU A 439 1.32 -24.97 15.73
N THR A 440 0.30 -24.17 15.41
CA THR A 440 -0.83 -23.94 16.30
C THR A 440 -2.10 -23.68 15.51
N THR A 441 -3.21 -24.13 16.07
CA THR A 441 -4.54 -23.77 15.59
C THR A 441 -4.92 -22.39 16.14
N ILE A 442 -5.33 -21.48 15.26
CA ILE A 442 -5.84 -20.15 15.63
C ILE A 442 -7.34 -20.13 15.40
N THR A 443 -8.10 -19.65 16.38
CA THR A 443 -9.53 -19.37 16.22
C THR A 443 -9.72 -17.91 15.79
N SER A 444 -10.34 -17.69 14.63
CA SER A 444 -10.67 -16.36 14.14
C SER A 444 -11.90 -15.77 14.85
N ALA A 445 -12.17 -14.48 14.64
CA ALA A 445 -13.30 -13.79 15.26
C ALA A 445 -14.68 -14.36 14.87
N SER A 446 -14.77 -15.07 13.74
CA SER A 446 -15.99 -15.77 13.31
C SER A 446 -16.16 -17.14 13.97
N GLY A 447 -15.19 -17.58 14.78
CA GLY A 447 -15.14 -18.91 15.38
C GLY A 447 -14.54 -19.99 14.46
N ALA A 448 -14.05 -19.63 13.26
CA ALA A 448 -13.38 -20.58 12.38
C ALA A 448 -11.97 -20.91 12.91
N GLU A 449 -11.62 -22.19 12.91
CA GLU A 449 -10.30 -22.68 13.30
C GLU A 449 -9.39 -22.80 12.07
N HIS A 450 -8.13 -22.40 12.24
CA HIS A 450 -7.14 -22.39 11.18
C HIS A 450 -5.82 -22.95 11.70
N ASP A 451 -5.36 -24.05 11.12
CA ASP A 451 -4.04 -24.61 11.41
C ASP A 451 -2.95 -23.80 10.70
N MET A 452 -2.02 -23.28 11.49
CA MET A 452 -1.04 -22.31 11.04
C MET A 452 0.35 -22.68 11.58
N ARG A 453 1.35 -22.59 10.70
CA ARG A 453 2.76 -22.65 11.07
C ARG A 453 3.29 -21.23 11.32
N PHE A 454 3.94 -21.04 12.46
CA PHE A 454 4.59 -19.82 12.87
C PHE A 454 6.10 -20.04 12.92
N GLU A 455 6.83 -19.34 12.06
CA GLU A 455 8.28 -19.27 12.13
C GLU A 455 8.69 -17.98 12.86
N TYR A 456 9.20 -18.11 14.07
CA TYR A 456 9.65 -16.99 14.88
C TYR A 456 11.14 -16.72 14.69
N PHE A 457 11.50 -15.46 14.45
CA PHE A 457 12.89 -15.02 14.31
C PHE A 457 13.09 -13.61 14.87
N SER A 458 14.34 -13.17 15.00
CA SER A 458 14.70 -11.90 15.64
C SER A 458 15.83 -11.20 14.91
N ASN A 459 15.81 -9.87 14.92
CA ASN A 459 16.95 -9.05 14.48
C ASN A 459 17.73 -8.44 15.66
N GLY A 460 17.49 -8.91 16.87
CA GLY A 460 18.05 -8.40 18.13
C GLY A 460 17.30 -7.21 18.74
N TYR A 461 16.47 -6.50 17.97
CA TYR A 461 15.66 -5.36 18.43
C TYR A 461 14.15 -5.67 18.44
N ARG A 462 13.72 -6.51 17.50
CA ARG A 462 12.34 -6.94 17.27
C ARG A 462 12.30 -8.45 17.15
N VAL A 463 11.17 -9.02 17.54
CA VAL A 463 10.81 -10.40 17.21
C VAL A 463 9.74 -10.36 16.12
N PHE A 464 9.85 -11.28 15.17
CA PHE A 464 8.96 -11.46 14.05
C PHE A 464 8.36 -12.85 14.13
N ALA A 465 7.11 -13.00 13.69
CA ALA A 465 6.52 -14.29 13.40
C ALA A 465 6.05 -14.28 11.95
N LEU A 466 6.64 -15.12 11.10
CA LEU A 466 6.17 -15.37 9.75
C LEU A 466 5.18 -16.53 9.82
N ILE A 467 3.95 -16.28 9.39
CA ILE A 467 2.79 -17.14 9.58
C ILE A 467 2.32 -17.60 8.21
N GLN A 468 2.10 -18.90 8.06
CA GLN A 468 1.54 -19.50 6.86
C GLN A 468 0.59 -20.66 7.23
N PRO A 469 -0.36 -21.02 6.36
CA PRO A 469 -1.16 -22.24 6.56
C PRO A 469 -0.25 -23.46 6.72
N ALA A 470 -0.59 -24.34 7.66
CA ALA A 470 0.15 -25.57 7.93
C ALA A 470 0.07 -26.59 6.78
#